data_AF-A0A7C4W7W8-F1
#
_entry.id   AF-A0A7C4W7W8-F1
#
_cell.length_a   1.000
_cell.length_b   1.000
_cell.length_c   1.000
_cell.angle_alpha   90.00
_cell.angle_beta   90.00
_cell.angle_gamma   90.00
#
_symmetry.space_group_name_H-M   'P 1'
#
loop_
_entity.id
_entity.type
_entity.pdbx_description
1 polymer ?
#
loop_
_entity_poly.entity_id
_entity_poly.type
_entity_poly.pdbx_seq_one_letter_code
_entity_poly.pdbx_strand_id
1 'polypeptide(L)'
;MGIYIVLTDKNSRLHIVNLNYIALSKEGNLMIYTTAGKIMSFEREKVKSVRVMTDETAVAAYLAKVIARIYEQKEQATAGKQTKNSVK
;
A
#
# COMPACT_ATOMS: atom_id res chain seq x y z
N MET A 1 21.73 5.26 2.09
CA MET A 1 20.50 5.18 2.90
C MET A 1 19.36 5.67 2.01
N GLY A 2 18.43 4.79 1.63
CA GLY A 2 17.29 5.14 0.76
C GLY A 2 16.10 5.64 1.56
N ILE A 3 15.27 6.50 0.97
CA ILE A 3 13.95 6.83 1.51
C ILE A 3 12.96 5.93 0.78
N TYR A 4 12.02 5.33 1.49
CA TYR A 4 11.01 4.45 0.94
C TYR A 4 9.64 5.00 1.27
N ILE A 5 8.74 4.92 0.31
CA ILE A 5 7.32 5.18 0.52
C ILE A 5 6.54 3.89 0.33
N VAL A 6 5.73 3.56 1.33
CA VAL A 6 4.79 2.46 1.28
C VAL A 6 3.38 3.06 1.16
N LEU A 7 2.75 2.82 0.02
CA LEU A 7 1.40 3.29 -0.29
C LEU A 7 0.46 2.11 -0.41
N THR A 8 -0.68 2.19 0.26
CA THR A 8 -1.78 1.25 0.06
C THR A 8 -2.93 1.99 -0.61
N ASP A 9 -3.44 1.48 -1.72
CA ASP A 9 -4.62 2.02 -2.38
C ASP A 9 -5.92 1.42 -1.79
N LYS A 10 -7.07 1.96 -2.19
CA LYS A 10 -8.39 1.44 -1.77
C LYS A 10 -8.68 0.02 -2.29
N ASN A 11 -7.98 -0.45 -3.30
CA ASN A 11 -8.06 -1.82 -3.82
C ASN A 11 -7.11 -2.78 -3.09
N SER A 12 -6.52 -2.33 -1.98
CA SER A 12 -5.52 -3.10 -1.21
C SER A 12 -4.27 -3.46 -2.01
N ARG A 13 -3.93 -2.67 -3.05
CA ARG A 13 -2.64 -2.78 -3.73
C ARG A 13 -1.57 -2.06 -2.93
N LEU A 14 -0.44 -2.73 -2.78
CA LEU A 14 0.73 -2.23 -2.08
C LEU A 14 1.77 -1.75 -3.08
N HIS A 15 2.22 -0.51 -2.92
CA HIS A 15 3.29 0.08 -3.70
C HIS A 15 4.44 0.43 -2.76
N ILE A 16 5.64 -0.09 -3.05
CA ILE A 16 6.87 0.24 -2.34
C ILE A 16 7.84 0.79 -3.36
N VAL A 17 8.27 2.03 -3.16
CA VAL A 17 9.24 2.65 -4.07
C VAL A 17 10.30 3.40 -3.31
N ASN A 18 11.50 3.39 -3.88
CA ASN A 18 12.61 4.22 -3.43
C ASN A 18 12.33 5.66 -3.87
N LEU A 19 12.12 6.52 -2.88
CA LEU A 19 11.63 7.87 -2.98
C LEU A 19 12.79 8.84 -3.13
N ASN A 20 12.71 9.69 -4.15
CA ASN A 20 13.53 10.90 -4.23
C ASN A 20 12.79 12.05 -3.53
N TYR A 21 11.58 12.40 -3.99
CA TYR A 21 10.71 13.38 -3.34
C TYR A 21 9.22 13.17 -3.65
N ILE A 22 8.36 13.78 -2.83
CA ILE A 22 6.90 13.82 -3.04
C ILE A 22 6.44 15.24 -3.37
N ALA A 23 5.40 15.34 -4.19
CA ALA A 23 4.70 16.59 -4.46
C ALA A 23 3.19 16.35 -4.56
N LEU A 24 2.43 17.45 -4.55
CA LEU A 24 1.02 17.44 -4.92
C LEU A 24 0.87 18.09 -6.30
N SER A 25 0.07 17.47 -7.16
CA SER A 25 -0.32 18.11 -8.43
C SER A 25 -1.30 19.26 -8.19
N LYS A 26 -1.55 20.08 -9.23
CA LYS A 26 -2.53 21.18 -9.15
C LYS A 26 -3.96 20.68 -8.87
N GLU A 27 -4.25 19.45 -9.32
CA GLU A 27 -5.51 18.74 -9.12
C GLU A 27 -5.56 18.03 -7.76
N GLY A 28 -4.51 18.12 -6.94
CA GLY A 28 -4.43 17.52 -5.62
C GLY A 28 -4.03 16.04 -5.62
N ASN A 29 -3.53 15.50 -6.73
CA ASN A 29 -3.03 14.13 -6.81
C ASN A 29 -1.68 14.01 -6.11
N LEU A 30 -1.43 12.87 -5.47
CA LEU A 30 -0.13 12.56 -4.88
C LEU A 30 0.84 12.15 -5.99
N MET A 31 1.93 12.92 -6.12
CA MET A 31 2.99 12.68 -7.08
C MET A 31 4.22 12.13 -6.35
N ILE A 32 4.69 10.96 -6.77
CA ILE A 32 5.86 10.29 -6.20
C ILE A 32 6.96 10.25 -7.26
N TYR A 33 8.07 10.91 -6.97
CA TYR A 33 9.26 10.93 -7.82
C TYR A 33 10.26 9.94 -7.25
N THR A 34 10.53 8.88 -8.02
CA THR A 34 11.40 7.79 -7.58
C THR A 34 12.85 8.07 -7.92
N THR A 35 13.77 7.44 -7.20
CA THR A 35 15.20 7.51 -7.50
C THR A 35 15.58 6.91 -8.86
N ALA A 36 14.71 6.06 -9.41
CA ALA A 36 14.83 5.49 -10.76
C ALA A 36 14.36 6.45 -11.88
N GLY A 37 14.03 7.71 -11.57
CA GLY A 37 13.56 8.70 -12.55
C GLY A 37 12.11 8.49 -13.01
N LYS A 38 11.38 7.54 -12.42
CA LYS A 38 9.96 7.31 -12.70
C LYS A 38 9.09 8.20 -11.83
N ILE A 39 7.99 8.70 -12.41
CA ILE A 39 6.95 9.44 -11.72
C ILE A 39 5.72 8.54 -11.59
N MET A 40 5.15 8.47 -10.39
CA MET A 40 3.87 7.82 -10.14
C MET A 40 2.86 8.86 -9.66
N SER A 41 1.65 8.82 -10.21
CA SER A 41 0.56 9.69 -9.80
C SER A 41 -0.55 8.83 -9.20
N PHE A 42 -1.02 9.23 -8.02
CA PHE A 42 -2.13 8.60 -7.33
C PHE A 42 -3.20 9.64 -7.04
N GLU A 43 -4.41 9.38 -7.51
CA GLU A 43 -5.58 10.17 -7.12
C GLU A 43 -5.75 10.11 -5.61
N ARG A 44 -5.82 11.26 -4.95
CA ARG A 44 -5.90 11.37 -3.47
C ARG A 44 -6.99 10.50 -2.89
N GLU A 45 -8.13 10.44 -3.56
CA GLU A 45 -9.29 9.64 -3.15
C GLU A 45 -9.07 8.13 -3.25
N LYS A 46 -8.10 7.66 -4.04
CA LYS A 46 -7.76 6.24 -4.18
C LYS A 46 -6.67 5.80 -3.19
N VAL A 47 -5.98 6.75 -2.55
CA VAL A 47 -4.95 6.46 -1.55
C VAL A 47 -5.62 6.18 -0.20
N LYS A 48 -5.35 5.00 0.37
CA LYS A 48 -5.84 4.60 1.69
C LYS A 48 -4.86 4.98 2.80
N SER A 49 -3.58 4.77 2.57
CA SER A 49 -2.53 5.11 3.53
C SER A 49 -1.19 5.35 2.84
N VAL A 50 -0.40 6.25 3.41
CA VAL A 50 0.98 6.55 2.99
C VAL A 50 1.87 6.49 4.22
N ARG A 51 3.01 5.81 4.11
CA ARG A 51 4.05 5.78 5.14
C ARG A 51 5.41 5.99 4.49
N VAL A 52 6.18 6.93 5.03
CA VAL A 52 7.56 7.21 4.60
C VAL A 52 8.51 6.62 5.64
N MET A 53 9.53 5.91 5.18
CA MET A 53 10.48 5.18 6.01
C MET A 53 11.89 5.36 5.43
N THR A 54 12.91 5.44 6.27
CA THR A 54 14.31 5.64 5.85
C THR A 54 15.19 4.42 6.13
N ASP A 55 14.60 3.38 6.72
CA ASP A 55 15.26 2.16 7.15
C ASP A 55 14.64 0.95 6.44
N GLU A 56 15.48 0.17 5.75
CA GLU A 56 15.06 -0.99 4.96
C GLU A 56 14.48 -2.13 5.82
N THR A 57 15.02 -2.31 7.02
CA THR A 57 14.53 -3.30 7.99
C THR A 57 13.12 -2.95 8.45
N ALA A 58 12.86 -1.66 8.70
CA ALA A 58 11.55 -1.17 9.07
C ALA A 58 10.54 -1.30 7.92
N VAL A 59 10.97 -1.08 6.66
CA VAL A 59 10.15 -1.33 5.47
C VAL A 59 9.77 -2.81 5.38
N ALA A 60 10.75 -3.72 5.53
CA ALA A 60 10.51 -5.16 5.49
C ALA A 60 9.56 -5.63 6.61
N ALA A 61 9.73 -5.12 7.83
CA ALA A 61 8.85 -5.44 8.95
C ALA A 61 7.41 -4.95 8.74
N TYR A 62 7.25 -3.75 8.16
CA TYR A 62 5.92 -3.24 7.80
C TYR A 62 5.27 -4.08 6.69
N LEU A 63 6.04 -4.45 5.68
CA LEU A 63 5.60 -5.30 4.58
C LEU A 63 5.06 -6.64 5.09
N ALA A 64 5.80 -7.30 5.98
CA ALA A 64 5.38 -8.56 6.59
C ALA A 64 4.02 -8.43 7.29
N LYS A 65 3.81 -7.34 8.05
CA LYS A 65 2.54 -7.08 8.74
C LYS A 65 1.37 -6.84 7.77
N VAL A 66 1.60 -6.09 6.69
CA VAL A 66 0.56 -5.82 5.68
C VAL A 66 0.18 -7.11 4.96
N ILE A 67 1.17 -7.91 4.56
CA ILE A 67 0.94 -9.19 3.88
C ILE A 67 0.17 -10.16 4.79
N ALA A 68 0.59 -10.32 6.05
CA ALA A 68 -0.10 -11.17 7.02
C ALA A 68 -1.59 -10.79 7.14
N ARG A 69 -1.88 -9.48 7.27
CA ARG A 69 -3.25 -8.98 7.36
C ARG A 69 -4.08 -9.25 6.10
N ILE A 70 -3.47 -9.22 4.92
CA ILE A 70 -4.16 -9.56 3.65
C ILE A 70 -4.53 -11.05 3.62
N TYR A 71 -3.64 -11.93 4.08
CA TYR A 71 -3.92 -13.36 4.15
C TYR A 71 -5.03 -13.67 5.16
N GLU A 72 -4.96 -13.12 6.38
CA GLU A 72 -6.00 -13.29 7.41
C GLU A 72 -7.39 -12.84 6.92
N GLN A 73 -7.47 -11.72 6.21
CA GLN A 73 -8.74 -11.24 5.63
C GLN A 73 -9.31 -12.18 4.56
N LYS A 74 -8.45 -12.84 3.77
CA LYS A 74 -8.89 -13.82 2.77
C LYS A 74 -9.42 -15.11 3.43
N GLU A 75 -8.79 -15.56 4.50
CA GLU A 75 -9.27 -16.73 5.25
C GLU A 75 -10.65 -16.47 5.86
N GLN A 76 -10.84 -15.30 6.49
CA GLN A 76 -12.14 -14.89 7.05
C GLN A 76 -13.23 -14.73 5.98
N ALA A 77 -12.91 -14.18 4.81
CA ALA A 77 -13.85 -14.04 3.69
C ALA A 77 -14.26 -15.41 3.11
N THR A 78 -13.39 -16.42 3.21
CA THR A 78 -13.66 -17.79 2.74
C THR A 78 -14.49 -18.56 3.77
N ALA A 79 -14.14 -18.45 5.07
CA ALA A 79 -14.89 -19.05 6.17
C ALA A 79 -16.31 -18.47 6.31
N GLY A 80 -16.48 -17.16 6.10
CA GLY A 80 -17.79 -16.49 6.10
C GLY A 80 -18.68 -16.83 4.88
N LYS A 81 -18.09 -17.30 3.77
CA LYS A 81 -18.84 -17.81 2.61
C LYS A 81 -19.31 -19.25 2.81
N GLN A 82 -18.52 -20.11 3.45
CA GLN A 82 -18.93 -21.49 3.76
C GLN A 82 -20.08 -21.55 4.76
N THR A 83 -20.09 -20.69 5.77
CA THR A 83 -21.21 -20.62 6.74
C THR A 83 -22.52 -20.15 6.13
N LYS A 84 -22.50 -19.28 5.11
CA LYS A 84 -23.73 -18.87 4.40
C LYS A 84 -24.26 -19.91 3.41
N ASN A 85 -23.42 -20.79 2.87
CA ASN A 85 -23.84 -21.86 1.95
C ASN A 85 -24.23 -23.17 2.64
N SER A 86 -23.95 -23.32 3.94
CA SER A 86 -24.32 -24.51 4.73
C SER A 86 -25.63 -24.34 5.52
N VAL A 87 -26.30 -23.19 5.39
CA VAL A 87 -27.64 -22.92 5.94
C VAL A 87 -28.60 -22.78 4.76
N LYS A 88 -28.91 -23.89 4.09
CA LYS A 88 -30.03 -24.03 3.16
C LYS A 88 -30.57 -25.44 3.21
#